data_AF-A0A533SQX5-F1
#
_entry.id   AF-A0A533SQX5-F1
#
_cell.length_a   1.000
_cell.length_b   1.000
_cell.length_c   1.000
_cell.angle_alpha   90.00
_cell.angle_beta   90.00
_cell.angle_gamma   90.00
#
_symmetry.space_group_name_H-M   'P 1'
#
loop_
_entity.id
_entity.type
_entity.pdbx_description
1 polymer ?
#
loop_
_entity_poly.entity_id
_entity_poly.type
_entity_poly.pdbx_seq_one_letter_code
_entity_poly.pdbx_strand_id
1 'polypeptide(L)'
;MNRQGSDEEGMLIGELARKSNVSVRTIRFYISEGLLPAPQARGRFASYDEDALLRLQVIRLLKEAFLPLREIRERLSGLNTGEVRNLLTELEQLPPTPRAARSPAVDYVDQITARTEVSHHDMAEHNKMYSAPPPRMPVPRGPQLSAKAESWRHYRIAPGIMVQASDGLDRVNEKKLEELLKFASRLFSDQGVRNV
;
A
#
# COMPACT_ATOMS: atom_id res chain seq x y z
N MET A 1 3.49 39.09 -42.02
CA MET A 1 3.88 37.73 -41.57
C MET A 1 3.34 37.49 -40.17
N ASN A 2 2.24 36.73 -40.05
CA ASN A 2 1.66 36.36 -38.75
C ASN A 2 2.54 35.29 -38.09
N ARG A 3 3.02 35.57 -36.87
CA ARG A 3 3.49 34.53 -35.94
C ARG A 3 2.24 33.88 -35.32
N GLN A 4 1.82 32.73 -35.83
CA GLN A 4 1.04 31.79 -35.02
C GLN A 4 2.04 31.02 -34.14
N GLY A 5 2.18 31.46 -32.89
CA GLY A 5 2.75 30.66 -31.80
C GLY A 5 1.67 30.60 -30.73
N SER A 6 0.78 29.62 -30.83
CA SER A 6 -0.26 29.35 -29.84
C SER A 6 0.34 28.56 -28.67
N ASP A 7 0.68 29.29 -27.60
CA ASP A 7 0.42 28.94 -26.19
C ASP A 7 0.72 27.50 -25.71
N GLU A 8 1.97 27.03 -25.82
CA GLU A 8 2.50 26.00 -24.90
C GLU A 8 3.10 26.67 -23.65
N GLU A 9 2.27 27.35 -22.86
CA GLU A 9 2.67 27.79 -21.52
C GLU A 9 2.78 26.55 -20.61
N GLY A 10 3.99 26.05 -20.43
CA GLY A 10 4.26 24.93 -19.55
C GLY A 10 3.76 25.19 -18.12
N MET A 11 3.10 24.19 -17.54
CA MET A 11 2.39 24.28 -16.26
C MET A 11 3.35 24.13 -15.09
N LEU A 12 3.21 24.94 -14.04
CA LEU A 12 3.96 24.72 -12.80
C LEU A 12 3.48 23.45 -12.09
N ILE A 13 4.33 22.84 -11.25
CA ILE A 13 3.97 21.61 -10.51
C ILE A 13 2.68 21.76 -9.68
N GLY A 14 2.40 22.96 -9.17
CA GLY A 14 1.17 23.25 -8.43
C GLY A 14 -0.08 23.28 -9.31
N GLU A 15 0.04 23.75 -10.54
CA GLU A 15 -1.04 23.73 -11.53
C GLU A 15 -1.27 22.31 -12.03
N LEU A 16 -0.19 21.58 -12.33
CA LEU A 16 -0.26 20.17 -12.71
C LEU A 16 -0.96 19.34 -11.63
N ALA A 17 -0.62 19.57 -10.35
CA ALA A 17 -1.26 18.93 -9.22
C ALA A 17 -2.78 19.18 -9.16
N ARG A 18 -3.20 20.44 -9.34
CA ARG A 18 -4.62 20.80 -9.36
C ARG A 18 -5.36 20.16 -10.53
N LYS A 19 -4.81 20.24 -11.75
CA LYS A 19 -5.46 19.70 -12.96
C LYS A 19 -5.54 18.17 -12.97
N SER A 20 -4.52 17.49 -12.45
CA SER A 20 -4.49 16.03 -12.38
C SER A 20 -5.21 15.44 -11.16
N ASN A 21 -5.60 16.28 -10.19
CA ASN A 21 -6.08 15.87 -8.88
C ASN A 21 -5.09 14.94 -8.14
N VAL A 22 -3.79 15.22 -8.28
CA VAL A 22 -2.71 14.45 -7.66
C VAL A 22 -1.85 15.40 -6.82
N SER A 23 -1.43 14.98 -5.62
CA SER A 23 -0.60 15.83 -4.76
C SER A 23 0.77 16.12 -5.39
N VAL A 24 1.35 17.29 -5.10
CA VAL A 24 2.73 17.64 -5.50
C VAL A 24 3.73 16.58 -5.02
N ARG A 25 3.54 16.03 -3.82
CA ARG A 25 4.38 14.95 -3.28
C ARG A 25 4.33 13.71 -4.17
N THR A 26 3.14 13.31 -4.60
CA THR A 26 2.93 12.15 -5.47
C THR A 26 3.53 12.39 -6.86
N ILE A 27 3.41 13.59 -7.42
CA ILE A 27 4.04 13.93 -8.70
C ILE A 27 5.57 13.79 -8.60
N ARG A 28 6.18 14.34 -7.54
CA ARG A 28 7.63 14.19 -7.30
C ARG A 28 8.04 12.73 -7.16
N PHE A 29 7.24 11.93 -6.46
CA PHE A 29 7.45 10.49 -6.34
C PHE A 29 7.37 9.78 -7.70
N TYR A 30 6.39 10.10 -8.55
CA TYR A 30 6.31 9.51 -9.88
C TYR A 30 7.46 9.92 -10.79
N ILE A 31 8.00 11.13 -10.64
CA ILE A 31 9.23 11.55 -11.34
C ILE A 31 10.43 10.73 -10.85
N SER A 32 10.60 10.54 -9.53
CA SER A 32 11.73 9.76 -9.00
C SER A 32 11.68 8.28 -9.37
N GLU A 33 10.47 7.72 -9.51
CA GLU A 33 10.26 6.33 -9.96
C GLU A 33 10.37 6.17 -11.49
N GLY A 34 10.47 7.27 -12.24
CA GLY A 34 10.56 7.29 -13.70
C GLY A 34 9.22 7.07 -14.43
N LEU A 35 8.09 7.29 -13.76
CA LEU A 35 6.76 7.22 -14.37
C LEU A 35 6.39 8.50 -15.14
N LEU A 36 6.99 9.63 -14.77
CA LEU A 36 6.79 10.92 -15.42
C LEU A 36 8.12 11.47 -15.95
N PRO A 37 8.11 12.18 -17.09
CA PRO A 37 9.29 12.89 -17.55
C PRO A 37 9.72 13.96 -16.53
N ALA A 38 11.02 14.23 -16.50
CA ALA A 38 11.55 15.36 -15.76
C ALA A 38 11.02 16.68 -16.35
N PRO A 39 10.85 17.74 -15.55
CA PRO A 39 10.39 19.03 -16.04
C PRO A 39 11.36 19.59 -17.10
N GLN A 40 10.82 20.30 -18.10
CA GLN A 40 11.60 20.88 -19.18
C GLN A 40 12.62 21.91 -18.65
N ALA A 41 12.21 22.72 -17.67
CA ALA A 41 13.06 23.69 -17.00
C ALA A 41 13.48 23.20 -15.61
N ARG A 42 14.74 23.47 -15.22
CA ARG A 42 15.26 23.19 -13.87
C ARG A 42 15.20 24.45 -13.00
N GLY A 43 14.84 24.29 -11.72
CA GLY A 43 14.82 25.38 -10.74
C GLY A 43 13.42 25.90 -10.40
N ARG A 44 13.31 27.18 -10.02
CA ARG A 44 12.06 27.83 -9.57
C ARG A 44 10.96 27.87 -10.66
N PHE A 45 11.34 27.68 -11.92
CA PHE A 45 10.45 27.75 -13.08
C PHE A 45 10.25 26.37 -13.73
N ALA A 46 10.36 25.29 -12.98
CA ALA A 46 10.10 23.94 -13.49
C ALA A 46 8.68 23.84 -14.06
N SER A 47 8.60 23.77 -15.38
CA SER A 47 7.38 23.68 -16.17
C SER A 47 7.16 22.25 -16.70
N TYR A 48 5.89 21.90 -16.86
CA TYR A 48 5.40 20.60 -17.32
C TYR A 48 4.40 20.81 -18.44
N ASP A 49 4.53 20.05 -19.52
CA ASP A 49 3.61 20.17 -20.65
C ASP A 49 2.38 19.28 -20.45
N GLU A 50 1.50 19.31 -21.45
CA GLU A 50 0.30 18.49 -21.49
C GLU A 50 0.62 16.98 -21.40
N ASP A 51 1.77 16.53 -21.89
CA ASP A 51 2.20 15.13 -21.79
C ASP A 51 2.23 14.63 -20.33
N ALA A 52 2.72 15.47 -19.40
CA ALA A 52 2.74 15.12 -17.98
C ALA A 52 1.33 14.96 -17.41
N LEU A 53 0.37 15.78 -17.87
CA LEU A 53 -1.02 15.70 -17.45
C LEU A 53 -1.69 14.42 -17.97
N LEU A 54 -1.50 14.09 -19.25
CA LEU A 54 -2.04 12.89 -19.87
C LEU A 54 -1.49 11.62 -19.19
N ARG A 55 -0.18 11.56 -18.95
CA ARG A 55 0.43 10.45 -18.22
C ARG A 55 -0.15 10.30 -16.82
N LEU A 56 -0.38 11.39 -16.09
CA LEU A 56 -1.00 11.35 -14.76
C LEU A 56 -2.42 10.77 -14.80
N GLN A 57 -3.22 11.09 -15.81
CA GLN A 57 -4.56 10.55 -15.99
C GLN A 57 -4.52 9.04 -16.29
N VAL A 58 -3.63 8.60 -17.19
CA VAL A 58 -3.41 7.17 -17.48
C VAL A 58 -2.96 6.41 -16.23
N ILE A 59 -2.00 6.94 -15.47
CA ILE A 59 -1.53 6.33 -14.21
C ILE A 59 -2.70 6.16 -13.24
N ARG A 60 -3.59 7.15 -13.14
CA ARG A 60 -4.78 7.05 -12.26
C ARG A 60 -5.68 5.90 -12.67
N LEU A 61 -6.06 5.81 -13.95
CA LEU A 61 -6.95 4.76 -14.46
C LEU A 61 -6.34 3.36 -14.29
N LEU A 62 -5.06 3.20 -14.61
CA LEU A 62 -4.37 1.91 -14.45
C LEU A 62 -4.22 1.50 -12.98
N LYS A 63 -4.00 2.46 -12.07
CA LYS A 63 -4.01 2.19 -10.62
C LYS A 63 -5.39 1.81 -10.10
N GLU A 64 -6.45 2.44 -10.62
CA GLU A 64 -7.83 2.06 -10.30
C GLU A 64 -8.16 0.65 -10.80
N ALA A 65 -7.49 0.18 -11.86
CA ALA A 65 -7.50 -1.20 -12.33
C ALA A 65 -6.51 -2.14 -11.58
N PHE A 66 -5.94 -1.71 -10.45
CA PHE A 66 -5.02 -2.48 -9.59
C PHE A 66 -3.69 -2.90 -10.25
N LEU A 67 -3.25 -2.23 -11.32
CA LEU A 67 -1.93 -2.51 -11.87
C LEU A 67 -0.81 -2.02 -10.92
N PRO A 68 0.24 -2.84 -10.71
CA PRO A 68 1.39 -2.41 -9.93
C PRO A 68 2.15 -1.29 -10.67
N LEU A 69 2.70 -0.34 -9.92
CA LEU A 69 3.41 0.83 -10.49
C LEU A 69 4.55 0.45 -11.44
N ARG A 70 5.22 -0.69 -11.18
CA ARG A 70 6.27 -1.23 -12.05
C ARG A 70 5.75 -1.52 -13.46
N GLU A 71 4.59 -2.16 -13.57
CA GLU A 71 3.98 -2.49 -14.87
C GLU A 71 3.45 -1.23 -15.56
N ILE A 72 2.87 -0.30 -14.80
CA ILE A 72 2.44 1.01 -15.33
C ILE A 72 3.63 1.75 -15.95
N ARG A 73 4.78 1.75 -15.28
CA ARG A 73 6.01 2.35 -15.81
C ARG A 73 6.45 1.69 -17.11
N GLU A 74 6.47 0.35 -17.17
CA GLU A 74 6.85 -0.40 -18.37
C GLU A 74 5.92 -0.06 -19.55
N ARG A 75 4.60 0.02 -19.32
CA ARG A 75 3.63 0.40 -20.36
C ARG A 75 3.79 1.83 -20.85
N LEU A 76 4.13 2.76 -19.96
CA LEU A 76 4.33 4.17 -20.32
C LEU A 76 5.72 4.45 -20.89
N SER A 77 6.68 3.54 -20.69
CA SER A 77 8.04 3.71 -21.16
C SER A 77 8.08 3.66 -22.69
N GLY A 78 8.74 4.64 -23.30
CA GLY A 78 8.86 4.74 -24.76
C GLY A 78 7.66 5.32 -25.49
N LEU A 79 6.54 5.58 -24.82
CA LEU A 79 5.38 6.21 -25.45
C LEU A 79 5.60 7.72 -25.67
N ASN A 80 5.22 8.19 -26.85
CA ASN A 80 5.11 9.62 -27.17
C ASN A 80 3.75 10.19 -26.72
N THR A 81 3.61 11.52 -26.72
CA THR A 81 2.41 12.22 -26.24
C THR A 81 1.12 11.77 -26.94
N GLY A 82 1.18 11.51 -28.25
CA GLY A 82 0.04 11.03 -29.03
C GLY A 82 -0.38 9.61 -28.66
N GLU A 83 0.58 8.72 -28.41
CA GLU A 83 0.33 7.35 -27.96
C GLU A 83 -0.26 7.33 -26.55
N VAL A 84 0.24 8.18 -25.63
CA VAL A 84 -0.35 8.32 -24.29
C VAL A 84 -1.79 8.81 -24.37
N ARG A 85 -2.09 9.77 -25.27
CA ARG A 85 -3.46 10.24 -25.50
C ARG A 85 -4.38 9.15 -26.04
N ASN A 86 -3.89 8.33 -26.97
CA ASN A 86 -4.64 7.20 -27.50
C ASN A 86 -4.92 6.16 -26.42
N LEU A 87 -3.92 5.84 -25.60
CA LEU A 87 -4.06 4.93 -24.46
C LEU A 87 -5.08 5.45 -23.44
N LEU A 88 -5.04 6.75 -23.13
CA LEU A 88 -6.04 7.37 -22.27
C LEU A 88 -7.45 7.21 -22.84
N THR A 89 -7.61 7.49 -24.13
CA THR A 89 -8.90 7.34 -24.83
C THR A 89 -9.40 5.89 -24.78
N GLU A 90 -8.51 4.92 -24.98
CA GLU A 90 -8.83 3.49 -24.88
C GLU A 90 -9.28 3.11 -23.45
N LEU A 91 -8.56 3.57 -22.43
CA LEU A 91 -8.88 3.32 -21.02
C LEU A 91 -10.20 3.99 -20.57
N GLU A 92 -10.55 5.13 -21.14
CA GLU A 92 -11.83 5.80 -20.88
C GLU A 92 -13.02 5.11 -21.57
N GLN A 93 -12.78 4.42 -22.68
CA GLN A 93 -13.81 3.65 -23.40
C GLN A 93 -14.07 2.27 -22.79
N LEU A 94 -13.15 1.75 -21.98
CA LEU A 94 -13.38 0.53 -21.23
C LEU A 94 -14.57 0.75 -20.27
N PRO A 95 -15.55 -0.19 -20.21
CA PRO A 95 -16.60 -0.11 -19.21
C PRO A 95 -15.93 0.00 -17.84
N PRO A 96 -16.46 0.83 -16.92
CA PRO A 96 -15.86 1.00 -15.60
C PRO A 96 -15.62 -0.40 -15.04
N THR A 97 -14.34 -0.74 -14.82
CA THR A 97 -14.02 -1.97 -14.09
C THR A 97 -14.86 -1.91 -12.82
N PRO A 98 -15.68 -2.93 -12.53
CA PRO A 98 -16.65 -2.84 -11.45
C PRO A 98 -15.89 -2.64 -10.14
N ARG A 99 -15.75 -1.36 -9.77
CA ARG A 99 -15.29 -0.86 -8.48
C ARG A 99 -16.18 -1.36 -7.33
N ALA A 100 -17.28 -2.02 -7.68
CA ALA A 100 -18.46 -2.24 -6.86
C ALA A 100 -19.04 -3.65 -7.00
N ALA A 101 -18.23 -4.69 -7.25
CA ALA A 101 -18.59 -5.94 -6.60
C ALA A 101 -18.39 -5.67 -5.10
N ARG A 102 -19.48 -5.29 -4.39
CA ARG A 102 -19.50 -5.19 -2.92
C ARG A 102 -18.68 -6.36 -2.40
N SER A 103 -17.53 -6.07 -1.80
CA SER A 103 -16.76 -7.14 -1.19
C SER A 103 -17.65 -7.74 -0.10
N PRO A 104 -17.72 -9.08 0.05
CA PRO A 104 -18.45 -9.69 1.16
C PRO A 104 -18.07 -9.13 2.54
N ALA A 105 -16.88 -8.54 2.65
CA ALA A 105 -16.43 -7.83 3.84
C ALA A 105 -17.23 -6.53 4.13
N VAL A 106 -17.67 -5.81 3.10
CA VAL A 106 -18.49 -4.59 3.24
C VAL A 106 -19.90 -4.95 3.72
N ASP A 107 -20.48 -6.03 3.18
CA ASP A 107 -21.78 -6.54 3.63
C ASP A 107 -21.75 -7.00 5.10
N TYR A 108 -20.61 -7.53 5.55
CA TYR A 108 -20.40 -7.90 6.95
C TYR A 108 -20.34 -6.70 7.89
N VAL A 109 -19.69 -5.60 7.48
CA VAL A 109 -19.65 -4.34 8.25
C VAL A 109 -21.04 -3.70 8.35
N ASP A 110 -21.80 -3.67 7.26
CA ASP A 110 -23.19 -3.19 7.27
C ASP A 110 -24.06 -4.00 8.26
N GLN A 111 -23.90 -5.33 8.28
CA GLN A 111 -24.64 -6.21 9.22
C GLN A 111 -24.28 -5.97 10.69
N ILE A 112 -23.03 -5.66 11.01
CA ILE A 112 -22.62 -5.32 12.39
C ILE A 112 -23.16 -3.95 12.79
N THR A 113 -23.05 -2.98 11.89
CA THR A 113 -23.47 -1.60 12.18
C THR A 113 -24.98 -1.52 12.34
N ALA A 114 -25.75 -2.22 11.48
CA ALA A 114 -27.21 -2.32 11.59
C ALA A 114 -27.70 -3.05 12.86
N ARG A 115 -26.90 -3.95 13.44
CA ARG A 115 -27.22 -4.59 14.75
C ARG A 115 -27.07 -3.63 15.94
N THR A 116 -26.31 -2.55 15.78
CA THR A 116 -25.98 -1.65 16.89
C THR A 116 -27.08 -0.61 17.16
N GLU A 117 -28.08 -0.49 16.28
CA GLU A 117 -29.22 0.44 16.44
C GLU A 117 -30.40 -0.13 17.26
N VAL A 118 -30.24 -1.32 17.88
CA VAL A 118 -31.28 -1.87 18.78
C VAL A 118 -31.08 -1.34 20.21
N SER A 119 -31.85 -0.29 20.53
CA SER A 119 -32.29 0.22 21.84
C SER A 119 -31.37 0.07 23.08
N HIS A 120 -30.93 1.22 23.60
CA HIS A 120 -30.22 1.45 24.87
C HIS A 120 -31.02 1.16 26.16
N HIS A 121 -31.98 0.23 26.17
CA HIS A 121 -32.71 -0.15 27.40
C HIS A 121 -32.50 -1.65 27.67
N ASP A 122 -31.95 -1.97 28.85
CA ASP A 122 -31.68 -3.31 29.40
C ASP A 122 -30.37 -4.04 28.99
N MET A 123 -29.22 -3.39 29.22
CA MET A 123 -27.90 -4.04 29.09
C MET A 123 -27.57 -5.07 30.20
N ALA A 124 -28.38 -5.19 31.26
CA ALA A 124 -28.06 -6.05 32.41
C ALA A 124 -28.51 -7.52 32.24
N GLU A 125 -29.61 -7.81 31.52
CA GLU A 125 -30.10 -9.18 31.33
C GLU A 125 -29.46 -9.88 30.12
N HIS A 126 -29.12 -9.13 29.07
CA HIS A 126 -28.71 -9.70 27.79
C HIS A 126 -27.31 -10.35 27.82
N ASN A 127 -26.50 -10.04 28.84
CA ASN A 127 -25.17 -10.62 29.01
C ASN A 127 -25.19 -12.10 29.46
N LYS A 128 -26.36 -12.63 29.88
CA LYS A 128 -26.52 -14.07 30.15
C LYS A 128 -26.67 -14.92 28.88
N MET A 129 -27.14 -14.33 27.77
CA MET A 129 -27.38 -15.04 26.51
C MET A 129 -26.07 -15.33 25.74
N TYR A 130 -25.03 -14.50 25.95
CA TYR A 130 -23.74 -14.60 25.27
C TYR A 130 -22.69 -15.45 26.00
N SER A 131 -23.10 -16.36 26.89
CA SER A 131 -22.18 -17.35 27.46
C SER A 131 -22.00 -18.59 26.57
N ALA A 132 -22.76 -18.72 25.47
CA ALA A 132 -22.62 -19.82 24.52
C ALA A 132 -21.72 -19.40 23.34
N PRO A 133 -20.72 -20.23 22.95
CA PRO A 133 -19.93 -19.98 21.77
C PRO A 133 -20.85 -19.93 20.53
N PRO A 134 -20.63 -19.02 19.57
CA PRO A 134 -21.48 -18.89 18.39
C PRO A 134 -21.53 -20.20 17.60
N PRO A 135 -22.65 -20.52 16.93
CA PRO A 135 -22.74 -21.70 16.08
C PRO A 135 -21.62 -21.66 15.04
N ARG A 136 -20.87 -22.76 14.92
CA ARG A 136 -19.78 -22.87 13.94
C ARG A 136 -20.37 -22.79 12.54
N MET A 137 -20.25 -21.63 11.89
CA MET A 137 -20.50 -21.55 10.46
C MET A 137 -19.45 -22.41 9.72
N PRO A 138 -19.82 -23.16 8.68
CA PRO A 138 -18.85 -23.84 7.86
C PRO A 138 -18.00 -22.80 7.14
N VAL A 139 -16.74 -22.68 7.55
CA VAL A 139 -15.76 -21.83 6.88
C VAL A 139 -15.53 -22.41 5.49
N PRO A 140 -15.69 -21.64 4.39
CA PRO A 140 -15.36 -22.12 3.07
C PRO A 140 -13.87 -22.51 3.06
N ARG A 141 -13.60 -23.78 2.72
CA ARG A 141 -12.22 -24.27 2.55
C ARG A 141 -11.63 -23.58 1.33
N GLY A 142 -10.97 -22.45 1.54
CA GLY A 142 -10.05 -21.88 0.55
C GLY A 142 -8.93 -22.88 0.24
N PRO A 143 -8.14 -22.67 -0.84
CA PRO A 143 -7.00 -23.52 -1.13
C PRO A 143 -6.11 -23.58 0.13
N GLN A 144 -6.02 -24.76 0.72
CA GLN A 144 -5.11 -25.02 1.83
C GLN A 144 -3.71 -24.98 1.24
N LEU A 145 -3.13 -23.78 1.17
CA LEU A 145 -1.71 -23.62 0.90
C LEU A 145 -1.01 -24.34 2.06
N SER A 146 -0.51 -25.54 1.78
CA SER A 146 0.45 -26.24 2.64
C SER A 146 1.76 -25.46 2.59
N ALA A 147 1.78 -24.24 3.11
CA ALA A 147 3.00 -23.65 3.59
C ALA A 147 3.40 -24.51 4.80
N LYS A 148 4.55 -25.18 4.71
CA LYS A 148 5.18 -25.82 5.87
C LYS A 148 5.07 -24.82 7.02
N ALA A 149 4.41 -25.22 8.11
CA ALA A 149 4.27 -24.37 9.28
C ALA A 149 5.67 -23.93 9.71
N GLU A 150 6.02 -22.67 9.42
CA GLU A 150 7.23 -22.06 9.96
C GLU A 150 6.98 -21.94 11.46
N SER A 151 7.53 -22.87 12.23
CA SER A 151 7.49 -22.80 13.69
C SER A 151 8.56 -21.81 14.15
N TRP A 152 8.19 -20.92 15.07
CA TRP A 152 9.06 -19.85 15.57
C TRP A 152 9.44 -20.13 17.02
N ARG A 153 10.75 -20.16 17.30
CA ARG A 153 11.32 -20.21 18.66
C ARG A 153 11.52 -18.81 19.22
N HIS A 154 11.23 -18.67 20.52
CA HIS A 154 11.36 -17.43 21.27
C HIS A 154 12.44 -17.58 22.34
N TYR A 155 13.42 -16.68 22.36
CA TYR A 155 14.50 -16.64 23.35
C TYR A 155 14.41 -15.36 24.15
N ARG A 156 14.19 -15.46 25.46
CA ARG A 156 14.18 -14.30 26.36
C ARG A 156 15.61 -13.98 26.79
N ILE A 157 16.08 -12.76 26.50
CA ILE A 157 17.46 -12.33 26.80
C ILE A 157 17.51 -11.53 28.10
N ALA A 158 16.51 -10.69 28.35
CA ALA A 158 16.36 -9.88 29.55
C ALA A 158 14.86 -9.58 29.81
N PRO A 159 14.47 -9.02 30.96
CA PRO A 159 13.11 -8.54 31.16
C PRO A 159 12.69 -7.56 30.06
N GLY A 160 11.62 -7.90 29.32
CA GLY A 160 11.13 -7.08 28.20
C GLY A 160 11.88 -7.24 26.87
N ILE A 161 12.93 -8.06 26.80
CA ILE A 161 13.75 -8.25 25.59
C ILE A 161 13.72 -9.71 25.13
N MET A 162 13.29 -9.94 23.89
CA MET A 162 13.19 -11.27 23.27
C MET A 162 13.75 -11.30 21.85
N VAL A 163 14.31 -12.44 21.46
CA VAL A 163 14.73 -12.76 20.09
C VAL A 163 13.84 -13.87 19.56
N GLN A 164 13.30 -13.69 18.35
CA GLN A 164 12.49 -14.69 17.64
C GLN A 164 13.26 -15.22 16.44
N ALA A 165 13.30 -16.55 16.27
CA ALA A 165 13.93 -17.19 15.12
C ALA A 165 13.08 -18.37 14.63
N SER A 166 13.04 -18.59 13.31
CA SER A 166 12.33 -19.71 12.69
C SER A 166 13.06 -21.04 12.92
N ASP A 167 12.34 -22.15 13.00
CA ASP A 167 12.90 -23.50 13.12
C ASP A 167 13.49 -24.04 11.81
N GLY A 168 13.26 -23.34 10.69
CA GLY A 168 13.81 -23.68 9.39
C GLY A 168 15.23 -23.17 9.13
N LEU A 169 15.96 -22.69 10.15
CA LEU A 169 17.31 -22.15 9.96
C LEU A 169 18.29 -23.24 9.50
N ASP A 170 19.12 -22.91 8.51
CA ASP A 170 20.24 -23.77 8.12
C ASP A 170 21.35 -23.76 9.17
N ARG A 171 22.29 -24.71 9.10
CA ARG A 171 23.39 -24.86 10.08
C ARG A 171 24.26 -23.60 10.21
N VAL A 172 24.36 -22.80 9.16
CA VAL A 172 25.17 -21.57 9.16
C VAL A 172 24.45 -20.47 9.95
N ASN A 173 23.15 -20.28 9.69
CA ASN A 173 22.36 -19.29 10.40
C ASN A 173 22.07 -19.72 11.84
N GLU A 174 21.99 -21.02 12.13
CA GLU A 174 21.86 -21.53 13.50
C GLU A 174 23.08 -21.17 14.35
N LYS A 175 24.30 -21.32 13.81
CA LYS A 175 25.53 -20.85 14.50
C LYS A 175 25.54 -19.35 14.72
N LYS A 176 25.11 -18.56 13.73
CA LYS A 176 25.01 -17.08 13.87
C LYS A 176 23.98 -16.68 14.93
N LEU A 177 22.87 -17.41 15.01
CA LEU A 177 21.86 -17.20 16.06
C LEU A 177 22.46 -17.47 17.44
N GLU A 178 23.21 -18.56 17.61
CA GLU A 178 23.90 -18.85 18.89
C GLU A 178 24.89 -17.75 19.28
N GLU A 179 25.69 -17.24 18.34
CA GLU A 179 26.62 -16.14 18.59
C GLU A 179 25.87 -14.84 18.96
N LEU A 180 24.77 -14.55 18.27
CA LEU A 180 23.91 -13.40 18.58
C LEU A 180 23.30 -13.51 19.97
N LEU A 181 22.81 -14.69 20.36
CA LEU A 181 22.24 -14.94 21.69
C LEU A 181 23.31 -14.76 22.79
N LYS A 182 24.53 -15.26 22.57
CA LYS A 182 25.67 -15.07 23.50
C LYS A 182 26.06 -13.60 23.62
N PHE A 183 26.11 -12.87 22.50
CA PHE A 183 26.41 -11.45 22.49
C PHE A 183 25.33 -10.63 23.20
N ALA A 184 24.06 -10.85 22.85
CA ALA A 184 22.93 -10.15 23.45
C ALA A 184 22.85 -10.44 24.95
N SER A 185 23.06 -11.69 25.37
CA SER A 185 23.13 -12.04 26.79
C SER A 185 24.24 -11.27 27.51
N ARG A 186 25.45 -11.17 26.95
CA ARG A 186 26.54 -10.36 27.55
C ARG A 186 26.18 -8.88 27.62
N LEU A 187 25.62 -8.31 26.56
CA LEU A 187 25.24 -6.90 26.48
C LEU A 187 24.24 -6.51 27.58
N PHE A 188 23.28 -7.39 27.88
CA PHE A 188 22.26 -7.14 28.90
C PHE A 188 22.60 -7.70 30.29
N SER A 189 23.68 -8.49 30.43
CA SER A 189 24.18 -8.97 31.74
C SER A 189 25.07 -7.94 32.44
N ASP A 190 25.67 -6.99 31.71
CA ASP A 190 26.62 -6.00 32.27
C ASP A 190 25.96 -4.73 32.83
N GLN A 191 24.63 -4.66 32.82
CA GLN A 191 23.88 -3.68 33.63
C GLN A 191 23.74 -4.21 35.06
N GLY A 192 24.90 -4.41 35.69
CA GLY A 192 24.99 -4.58 37.13
C GLY A 192 24.36 -3.39 37.82
N VAL A 193 23.32 -3.69 38.60
CA VAL A 193 22.71 -2.87 39.64
C VAL A 193 23.62 -1.73 40.11
N ARG A 194 23.43 -0.52 39.58
CA ARG A 194 23.77 0.71 40.28
C ARG A 194 22.51 1.17 41.02
N ASN A 195 22.33 0.61 42.22
CA ASN A 195 21.53 1.26 43.24
C ASN A 195 22.31 2.50 43.72
N VAL A 196 21.79 3.68 43.40
CA VAL A 196 21.91 4.89 44.23
C VAL A 196 20.56 5.57 44.21
#